data_AF-A0A1B7NHX8-F1
#
_entry.id   AF-A0A1B7NHX8-F1
#
_cell.length_a   1.000
_cell.length_b   1.000
_cell.length_c   1.000
_cell.angle_alpha   90.00
_cell.angle_beta   90.00
_cell.angle_gamma   90.00
#
_symmetry.space_group_name_H-M   'P 1'
#
loop_
_entity.id
_entity.type
_entity.pdbx_description
1 polymer ?
#
loop_
_entity_poly.entity_id
_entity_poly.type
_entity_poly.pdbx_seq_one_letter_code
_entity_poly.pdbx_strand_id
1 'polypeptide(L)' 'VLTRWTAHYLAFRRLLDLKTTLDILAKQERERGSYAKIVTGDAASRRKAREMLELSEDPLMWHVLAK' A
#
# COMPACT_ATOMS: atom_id res chain seq x y z
N VAL A 1 13.07 0.54 24.86
CA VAL A 1 13.41 1.41 23.71
C VAL A 1 13.17 0.62 22.45
N LEU A 2 12.23 1.05 21.59
CA LEU A 2 12.15 0.52 20.23
C LEU A 2 13.47 0.89 19.54
N THR A 3 14.33 -0.11 19.34
CA THR A 3 15.49 0.08 18.49
C THR A 3 15.02 0.29 17.06
N ARG A 4 15.81 0.99 16.24
CA ARG A 4 15.52 1.21 14.82
C ARG A 4 15.09 -0.08 14.11
N TRP A 5 15.75 -1.20 14.43
CA TRP A 5 15.46 -2.52 13.87
C TRP A 5 14.09 -3.07 14.28
N THR A 6 13.72 -2.97 15.56
CA THR A 6 12.37 -3.37 16.02
C THR A 6 11.26 -2.52 15.41
N ALA A 7 11.51 -1.23 15.15
CA ALA A 7 10.52 -0.37 14.49
C ALA A 7 10.29 -0.80 13.04
N HIS A 8 11.36 -1.06 12.27
CA HIS A 8 11.24 -1.58 10.91
C HIS A 8 10.54 -2.94 10.85
N TYR A 9 10.94 -3.87 11.73
CA TYR A 9 10.33 -5.20 11.79
C TYR A 9 8.81 -5.13 12.09
N LEU A 10 8.40 -4.33 13.08
CA LEU A 10 6.99 -4.17 13.41
C LEU A 10 6.20 -3.45 12.30
N ALA A 11 6.82 -2.52 11.59
CA ALA A 11 6.21 -1.87 10.44
C ALA A 11 5.95 -2.87 9.31
N PHE A 12 6.94 -3.69 8.95
CA PHE A 12 6.78 -4.73 7.92
C PHE A 12 5.73 -5.77 8.31
N ARG A 13 5.76 -6.24 9.57
CA ARG A 13 4.78 -7.19 10.05
C ARG A 13 3.35 -6.63 10.00
N ARG A 14 3.14 -5.39 10.44
CA ARG A 14 1.84 -4.71 10.32
C ARG A 14 1.42 -4.51 8.87
N LEU A 15 2.37 -4.26 7.96
CA LEU A 15 2.09 -4.13 6.54
C LEU A 15 1.58 -5.45 5.95
N LEU A 16 2.17 -6.59 6.34
CA LEU A 16 1.70 -7.92 5.95
C LEU A 16 0.29 -8.22 6.49
N ASP A 17 0.03 -7.87 7.76
CA ASP A 17 -1.31 -8.02 8.37
C ASP A 17 -2.38 -7.20 7.61
N LEU A 18 -1.99 -6.08 7.01
CA LEU A 18 -2.86 -5.19 6.25
C LEU A 18 -2.99 -5.55 4.76
N LYS A 19 -2.24 -6.54 4.25
CA LYS A 19 -2.21 -6.89 2.82
C LYS A 19 -3.60 -7.06 2.23
N THR A 20 -4.44 -7.91 2.84
CA THR A 20 -5.79 -8.18 2.35
C THR A 20 -6.67 -6.93 2.33
N THR A 21 -6.55 -6.08 3.35
CA THR A 21 -7.28 -4.81 3.42
C THR A 21 -6.83 -3.85 2.32
N LEU A 22 -5.52 -3.77 2.06
CA LEU A 22 -4.96 -2.98 0.97
C LEU A 22 -5.41 -3.49 -0.40
N ASP A 23 -5.43 -4.80 -0.61
CA ASP A 23 -5.90 -5.43 -1.85
C ASP A 23 -7.38 -5.09 -2.13
N ILE A 24 -8.24 -5.13 -1.10
CA ILE A 24 -9.66 -4.76 -1.22
C ILE A 24 -9.80 -3.28 -1.55
N LEU A 25 -9.05 -2.44 -0.85
CA LEU A 25 -9.09 -0.99 -1.00
C LEU A 25 -8.59 -0.56 -2.39
N ALA A 26 -7.53 -1.18 -2.90
CA ALA A 26 -7.02 -0.96 -4.25
C ALA A 26 -8.06 -1.33 -5.33
N LYS A 27 -8.73 -2.48 -5.17
CA LYS A 27 -9.83 -2.89 -6.06
C LYS A 27 -10.99 -1.89 -6.04
N GLN A 28 -11.43 -1.49 -4.85
CA GLN A 28 -12.52 -0.51 -4.69
C GLN A 28 -12.18 0.85 -5.32
N GLU A 29 -10.94 1.30 -5.21
CA GLU A 29 -10.51 2.55 -5.83
C GLU A 29 -10.48 2.47 -7.37
N ARG A 30 -10.08 1.32 -7.94
CA ARG A 30 -10.17 1.11 -9.39
C ARG A 30 -11.61 1.07 -9.89
N GLU A 31 -12.50 0.38 -9.18
CA GLU A 31 -13.92 0.30 -9.53
C GLU A 31 -14.60 1.67 -9.48
N ARG A 32 -14.19 2.56 -8.57
CA ARG A 32 -14.76 3.90 -8.43
C ARG A 32 -14.32 4.88 -9.50
N GLY A 33 -13.21 4.64 -10.19
CA GLY A 33 -12.72 5.51 -11.27
C GLY A 33 -12.64 6.99 -10.87
N SER A 34 -13.55 7.82 -11.42
CA SER A 34 -13.61 9.26 -11.12
C SER A 34 -14.08 9.61 -9.70
N TYR A 35 -14.63 8.64 -8.95
CA TYR A 35 -15.02 8.79 -7.54
C TYR A 35 -14.00 8.20 -6.56
N ALA A 36 -12.78 7.93 -7.04
CA ALA A 36 -11.65 7.49 -6.22
C ALA A 36 -11.44 8.46 -5.04
N LYS A 37 -11.43 7.93 -3.81
CA LYS A 37 -11.23 8.73 -2.60
C LYS A 37 -9.76 8.83 -2.20
N ILE A 38 -8.91 7.96 -2.74
CA ILE A 38 -7.50 7.83 -2.37
C ILE A 38 -6.60 8.57 -3.37
N VAL A 39 -6.91 8.48 -4.66
CA VAL A 39 -6.16 9.21 -5.71
C VAL A 39 -6.71 10.64 -5.84
N THR A 40 -6.47 11.47 -4.82
CA THR A 40 -6.97 12.85 -4.75
C THR A 40 -5.85 13.89 -4.67
N GLY A 41 -6.20 15.17 -4.86
CA GLY A 41 -5.27 16.30 -4.76
C GLY A 41 -4.45 16.58 -6.03
N ASP A 42 -3.28 17.19 -5.82
CA ASP A 42 -2.41 17.69 -6.89
C ASP A 42 -1.86 16.58 -7.81
N ALA A 43 -1.37 16.97 -8.99
CA ALA A 43 -0.83 16.02 -9.97
C ALA A 43 0.31 15.15 -9.40
N ALA A 44 1.15 15.70 -8.52
CA ALA A 44 2.21 14.95 -7.85
C ALA A 44 1.65 13.90 -6.87
N SER A 45 0.67 14.28 -6.04
CA SER A 45 0.00 13.38 -5.09
C SER A 45 -0.73 12.25 -5.82
N ARG A 46 -1.43 12.56 -6.92
CA ARG A 46 -2.10 11.55 -7.75
C ARG A 46 -1.14 10.57 -8.39
N ARG A 47 0.03 11.03 -8.84
CA ARG A 47 1.07 10.15 -9.40
C ARG A 47 1.58 9.19 -8.34
N LYS A 48 1.95 9.72 -7.17
CA LYS A 48 2.47 8.92 -6.07
C LYS A 48 1.43 7.92 -5.54
N ALA A 49 0.16 8.31 -5.46
CA ALA A 49 -0.92 7.40 -5.08
C ALA A 49 -1.07 6.24 -6.07
N ARG A 50 -0.96 6.49 -7.37
CA ARG A 50 -0.99 5.42 -8.39
C ARG A 50 0.21 4.49 -8.29
N GLU A 51 1.42 5.04 -8.13
CA GLU A 51 2.64 4.24 -7.93
C GLU A 51 2.50 3.34 -6.69
N MET A 52 1.92 3.84 -5.59
CA MET A 52 1.69 3.04 -4.39
C MET A 52 0.61 1.97 -4.60
N LEU A 53 -0.43 2.24 -5.38
CA LEU A 53 -1.45 1.25 -5.73
C LEU A 53 -0.87 0.14 -6.61
N GLU A 54 -0.08 0.49 -7.63
CA GLU A 54 0.63 -0.47 -8.48
C GLU A 54 1.58 -1.35 -7.66
N LEU A 55 2.34 -0.75 -6.76
CA LEU A 55 3.23 -1.47 -5.84
C LEU A 55 2.44 -2.40 -4.90
N SER A 56 1.28 -1.98 -4.40
CA SER A 56 0.44 -2.81 -3.53
C SER A 56 -0.15 -4.03 -4.25
N GLU A 57 -0.23 -4.00 -5.58
CA GLU A 57 -0.74 -5.13 -6.37
C GLU A 57 0.36 -6.07 -6.84
N ASP A 58 1.63 -5.70 -6.71
CA ASP A 58 2.77 -6.53 -7.11
C ASP A 58 2.91 -7.77 -6.18
N PRO A 59 2.63 -8.99 -6.67
CA PRO A 59 2.76 -10.20 -5.86
C PRO A 59 4.22 -10.49 -5.46
N LEU A 60 5.19 -10.05 -6.28
CA LEU A 60 6.62 -10.28 -6.02
C LEU A 60 7.08 -9.49 -4.81
N MET A 61 6.65 -8.23 -4.68
CA MET A 61 6.92 -7.41 -3.50
C MET A 61 6.45 -8.12 -2.23
N TRP A 62 5.20 -8.58 -2.20
CA TRP A 62 4.64 -9.24 -1.02
C TRP A 62 5.38 -10.53 -0.66
N HIS A 63 5.80 -11.30 -1.67
CA HIS A 63 6.61 -12.51 -1.46
C HIS A 63 7.99 -12.21 -0.86
N VAL A 64 8.63 -11.12 -1.29
CA VAL A 64 9.91 -10.68 -0.72
C VAL A 64 9.74 -10.17 0.71
N LEU A 65 8.66 -9.45 1.00
CA LEU A 65 8.38 -8.92 2.34
C LEU A 65 7.98 -9.99 3.37
N ALA A 66 7.42 -11.11 2.91
CA ALA A 66 7.01 -12.21 3.78
C ALA A 66 8.15 -13.21 4.11
N LYS A 67 9.32 -13.04 3.50
CA LYS A 67 10.54 -13.83 3.77
C LYS A 67 11.42 -13.15 4.81
#